data_AF-A0A8S1A2R4-F1
#
_entry.id   AF-A0A8S1A2R4-F1
#
_cell.length_a   1.000
_cell.length_b   1.000
_cell.length_c   1.000
_cell.angle_alpha   90.00
_cell.angle_beta   90.00
_cell.angle_gamma   90.00
#
_symmetry.space_group_name_H-M   'P 1'
#
loop_
_entity.id
_entity.type
_entity.pdbx_description
1 polymer ?
#
loop_
_entity_poly.entity_id
_entity_poly.type
_entity_poly.pdbx_seq_one_letter_code
_entity_poly.pdbx_strand_id
1 'polypeptide(L)'
;MYNSCLQGLKIPKLWRRAKVVAILMPGKCPSDPKSYHPISLLCYSFKLFGRMLLNCFTPVLESSLIPEQAGCLPGKSCTKQTLNLVQYIEEASKPKKSPVSYLWALTAAFDTVKIRRLLMKLHEITNTN
;
A
#
# COMPACT_ATOMS: atom_id res chain seq x y z
N MET A 1 -4.24 17.06 -21.60
CA MET A 1 -3.21 16.00 -21.47
C MET A 1 -3.69 14.79 -20.66
N TYR A 2 -3.99 14.91 -19.36
CA TYR A 2 -4.47 13.75 -18.57
C TYR A 2 -5.80 13.17 -19.06
N ASN A 3 -6.78 14.04 -19.40
CA ASN A 3 -8.06 13.60 -19.98
C ASN A 3 -7.87 12.85 -21.31
N SER A 4 -6.93 13.31 -22.14
CA SER A 4 -6.56 12.64 -23.38
C SER A 4 -5.94 11.25 -23.13
N CYS A 5 -5.20 11.08 -22.02
CA CYS A 5 -4.67 9.79 -21.61
C CYS A 5 -5.78 8.84 -21.13
N LEU A 6 -6.78 9.36 -20.42
CA LEU A 6 -7.94 8.58 -19.95
C LEU A 6 -8.83 8.13 -21.11
N GLN A 7 -9.21 9.06 -21.99
CA GLN A 7 -10.05 8.76 -23.16
C GLN A 7 -9.34 7.85 -24.16
N GLY A 8 -8.05 8.10 -24.41
CA GLY A 8 -7.26 7.33 -25.36
C GLY A 8 -6.64 6.05 -24.79
N LEU A 9 -6.82 5.78 -23.48
CA LEU A 9 -6.21 4.67 -22.73
C LEU A 9 -4.69 4.50 -22.99
N LYS A 10 -4.00 5.60 -23.30
CA LYS A 10 -2.60 5.61 -23.70
C LYS A 10 -1.84 6.63 -22.87
N ILE A 11 -0.85 6.14 -22.14
CA ILE A 11 0.07 6.96 -21.36
C ILE A 11 1.34 7.21 -22.20
N PRO A 12 1.88 8.46 -22.22
CA PRO A 12 3.12 8.77 -22.92
C PRO A 12 4.28 7.85 -22.55
N LYS A 13 5.07 7.41 -23.54
CA LYS A 13 6.22 6.50 -23.32
C LYS A 13 7.22 7.05 -22.29
N LEU A 14 7.38 8.37 -22.25
CA LEU A 14 8.28 9.04 -21.31
C LEU A 14 7.85 8.84 -19.84
N TRP A 15 6.55 8.81 -19.57
CA TRP A 15 6.02 8.63 -18.21
C TRP A 15 6.24 7.23 -17.66
N ARG A 16 6.42 6.25 -18.56
CA ARG A 16 6.69 4.86 -18.20
C ARG A 16 8.16 4.61 -17.80
N ARG A 17 9.02 5.63 -17.90
CA ARG A 17 10.42 5.54 -17.46
C ARG A 17 10.53 5.96 -15.99
N ALA A 18 11.31 5.21 -15.23
CA ALA A 18 11.63 5.51 -13.84
C ALA A 18 13.14 5.51 -13.64
N LYS A 19 13.65 6.43 -12.80
CA LYS A 19 15.03 6.35 -12.31
C LYS A 19 15.02 5.51 -11.05
N VAL A 20 15.70 4.36 -11.06
CA VAL A 20 15.81 3.49 -9.88
C VAL A 20 17.00 3.95 -9.04
N VAL A 21 16.76 4.20 -7.76
CA VAL A 21 17.79 4.54 -6.78
C VAL A 21 17.76 3.52 -5.65
N ALA A 22 18.90 2.95 -5.31
CA ALA A 22 19.03 1.98 -4.23
C ALA A 22 19.34 2.70 -2.91
N ILE A 23 18.52 2.50 -1.88
CA ILE A 23 18.73 3.07 -0.53
C ILE A 23 19.15 1.95 0.42
N LEU A 24 20.27 2.15 1.12
CA LEU A 24 20.77 1.20 2.10
C LEU A 24 19.81 1.10 3.29
N MET A 25 19.45 -0.13 3.66
CA MET A 25 18.68 -0.41 4.86
C MET A 25 19.47 -0.04 6.13
N PRO A 26 18.82 0.58 7.13
CA PRO A 26 19.47 0.86 8.41
C PRO A 26 20.08 -0.39 9.04
N GLY A 27 21.35 -0.30 9.46
CA GLY A 27 22.04 -1.38 10.16
C GLY A 27 22.41 -2.60 9.31
N LYS A 28 22.35 -2.52 7.97
CA LYS A 28 22.74 -3.60 7.06
C LYS A 28 24.10 -3.35 6.39
N CYS A 29 24.75 -4.43 5.96
CA CYS A 29 26.11 -4.38 5.37
C CYS A 29 26.09 -3.72 3.98
N PRO A 30 26.84 -2.62 3.74
CA PRO A 30 26.85 -1.92 2.46
C PRO A 30 27.36 -2.76 1.28
N SER A 31 28.16 -3.79 1.56
CA SER A 31 28.76 -4.67 0.55
C SER A 31 27.79 -5.73 0.02
N ASP A 32 26.67 -6.00 0.70
CA ASP A 32 25.66 -6.96 0.25
C ASP A 32 24.58 -6.23 -0.58
N PRO A 33 24.37 -6.59 -1.86
CA PRO A 33 23.29 -6.04 -2.68
C PRO A 33 21.89 -6.19 -2.07
N LYS A 34 21.65 -7.24 -1.27
CA LYS A 34 20.36 -7.44 -0.58
C LYS A 34 20.11 -6.43 0.54
N SER A 35 21.14 -5.66 0.94
CA SER A 35 21.01 -4.60 1.93
C SER A 35 20.29 -3.36 1.40
N TYR A 36 19.97 -3.29 0.11
CA TYR A 36 19.39 -2.10 -0.50
C TYR A 36 17.92 -2.28 -0.87
N HIS A 37 17.12 -1.23 -0.65
CA HIS A 37 15.78 -1.10 -1.19
C HIS A 37 15.79 -0.28 -2.48
N PRO A 38 15.38 -0.85 -3.63
CA PRO A 38 15.22 -0.08 -4.86
C PRO A 38 13.98 0.81 -4.78
N ILE A 39 14.15 2.10 -5.05
CA ILE A 39 13.06 3.08 -5.15
C ILE A 39 12.96 3.58 -6.58
N SER A 40 11.78 3.44 -7.18
CA SER A 40 11.49 3.94 -8.51
C SER A 40 11.04 5.42 -8.46
N LEU A 41 11.90 6.32 -8.91
CA LEU A 41 11.58 7.74 -9.05
C LEU A 41 10.87 7.98 -10.39
N LEU A 42 9.54 8.10 -10.31
CA LEU A 42 8.67 8.42 -11.43
C LEU A 42 8.75 9.91 -11.80
N CYS A 43 8.48 10.24 -13.06
CA CYS A 43 8.39 11.65 -13.48
C CYS A 43 7.19 12.35 -12.81
N TYR A 44 7.26 13.69 -12.71
CA TYR A 44 6.25 14.48 -12.02
C TYR A 44 4.84 14.25 -12.59
N SER A 45 4.70 14.23 -13.91
CA SER A 45 3.40 14.02 -14.56
C SER A 45 2.78 12.66 -14.23
N PHE A 46 3.60 11.60 -14.14
CA PHE A 46 3.09 10.28 -13.80
C PHE A 46 2.70 10.17 -12.32
N LYS A 47 3.47 10.81 -11.42
CA LYS A 47 3.09 10.94 -10.00
C LYS A 47 1.78 11.69 -9.83
N LEU A 48 1.61 12.81 -10.52
CA LEU A 48 0.38 13.59 -10.47
C LEU A 48 -0.81 12.80 -10.99
N PHE A 49 -0.64 12.10 -12.13
CA PHE A 49 -1.68 11.22 -12.67
C PHE A 49 -2.08 10.12 -11.68
N GLY A 50 -1.10 9.44 -11.06
CA GLY A 50 -1.36 8.44 -10.03
C GLY A 50 -2.11 9.02 -8.83
N ARG A 51 -1.78 10.24 -8.39
CA ARG A 51 -2.49 10.92 -7.30
C ARG A 51 -3.93 11.27 -7.67
N MET A 52 -4.18 11.72 -8.90
CA MET A 52 -5.54 11.97 -9.39
C MET A 52 -6.38 10.68 -9.36
N LEU A 53 -5.83 9.58 -9.87
CA LEU A 53 -6.50 8.28 -9.84
C LEU A 53 -6.76 7.81 -8.40
N LEU A 54 -5.77 7.92 -7.53
CA LEU A 54 -5.92 7.57 -6.11
C LEU A 54 -7.09 8.32 -5.48
N ASN A 55 -7.13 9.65 -5.64
CA ASN A 55 -8.21 10.47 -5.08
C ASN A 55 -9.59 10.07 -5.61
N CYS A 56 -9.69 9.60 -6.86
CA CYS A 56 -10.95 9.08 -7.41
C CYS A 56 -11.37 7.75 -6.78
N PHE A 57 -10.42 6.85 -6.51
CA PHE A 57 -10.72 5.51 -5.97
C PHE A 57 -10.83 5.49 -4.45
N THR A 58 -10.19 6.40 -3.73
CA THR A 58 -10.15 6.42 -2.26
C THR A 58 -11.53 6.28 -1.62
N PRO A 59 -12.59 7.04 -2.01
CA PRO A 59 -13.90 6.93 -1.37
C PRO A 59 -14.55 5.54 -1.52
N VAL A 60 -14.37 4.90 -2.69
CA VAL A 60 -14.92 3.57 -2.99
C VAL A 60 -14.12 2.48 -2.29
N LEU A 61 -12.81 2.66 -2.15
CA LEU A 61 -11.96 1.73 -1.43
C LEU A 61 -12.22 1.80 0.08
N GLU A 62 -12.40 2.99 0.65
CA GLU A 62 -12.63 3.14 2.08
C GLU A 62 -13.91 2.44 2.56
N SER A 63 -14.98 2.43 1.76
CA SER A 63 -16.22 1.73 2.11
C SER A 63 -16.14 0.22 1.99
N SER A 64 -15.19 -0.31 1.22
CA SER A 64 -15.02 -1.75 0.97
C SER A 64 -13.93 -2.41 1.84
N LEU A 65 -13.16 -1.62 2.59
CA LEU A 65 -12.10 -2.13 3.47
C LEU A 65 -12.65 -2.54 4.85
N ILE A 66 -11.96 -3.50 5.47
CA ILE A 66 -12.29 -3.91 6.84
C ILE A 66 -11.96 -2.79 7.84
N PRO A 67 -12.75 -2.64 8.93
CA PRO A 67 -12.57 -1.55 9.90
C PRO A 67 -11.18 -1.47 10.57
N GLU A 68 -10.53 -2.63 10.71
CA GLU A 68 -9.22 -2.79 11.36
C GLU A 68 -8.05 -2.41 10.45
N GLN A 69 -8.29 -2.25 9.13
CA GLN A 69 -7.25 -1.79 8.21
C GLN A 69 -6.89 -0.34 8.54
N ALA A 70 -5.64 -0.11 8.93
CA ALA A 70 -5.12 1.21 9.29
C ALA A 70 -4.01 1.70 8.34
N GLY A 71 -3.41 0.79 7.57
CA GLY A 71 -2.30 1.12 6.67
C GLY A 71 -2.76 1.93 5.46
N CYS A 72 -2.01 3.01 5.15
CA CYS A 72 -2.19 3.83 3.95
C CYS A 72 -3.57 4.51 3.80
N LEU A 73 -4.33 4.66 4.90
CA LEU A 73 -5.63 5.33 4.91
C LEU A 73 -5.53 6.71 5.59
N PRO A 74 -6.27 7.72 5.08
CA PRO A 74 -6.33 9.03 5.73
C PRO A 74 -6.99 8.92 7.11
N GLY A 75 -6.51 9.71 8.07
CA GLY A 75 -7.08 9.75 9.43
C GLY A 75 -6.79 8.51 10.30
N LYS A 76 -6.09 7.50 9.80
CA LYS A 76 -5.63 6.34 10.57
C LYS A 76 -4.15 6.51 10.92
N SER A 77 -3.77 6.13 12.14
CA SER A 77 -2.38 6.22 12.62
C SER A 77 -1.91 4.89 13.22
N CYS A 78 -0.60 4.65 13.14
CA CYS A 78 0.02 3.49 13.76
C CYS A 78 -0.24 3.49 15.28
N THR A 79 -0.12 4.65 15.94
CA THR A 79 -0.37 4.81 17.37
C THR A 79 -1.77 4.38 17.79
N LYS A 80 -2.80 4.78 17.01
CA LYS A 80 -4.18 4.36 17.31
C LYS A 80 -4.35 2.85 17.18
N GLN A 81 -3.73 2.25 16.16
CA GLN A 81 -3.80 0.81 15.97
C GLN A 81 -3.04 0.03 17.06
N THR A 82 -1.89 0.56 17.52
CA THR A 82 -1.17 0.00 18.67
C THR A 82 -2.03 0.04 19.94
N LEU A 83 -2.71 1.16 20.20
CA LEU A 83 -3.63 1.27 21.34
C LEU A 83 -4.76 0.23 21.26
N ASN A 84 -5.39 0.09 20.08
CA ASN A 84 -6.44 -0.90 19.87
C ASN A 84 -5.93 -2.33 20.12
N LEU A 85 -4.70 -2.65 19.68
CA LEU A 85 -4.08 -3.96 19.91
C LEU A 85 -3.80 -4.21 21.40
N VAL A 86 -3.27 -3.22 22.13
CA VAL A 86 -3.02 -3.33 23.57
C VAL A 86 -4.32 -3.56 24.32
N GLN A 87 -5.37 -2.79 24.01
CA GLN A 87 -6.69 -2.98 24.61
C GLN A 87 -7.23 -4.40 24.36
N TYR A 88 -7.08 -4.92 23.15
CA TYR A 88 -7.51 -6.28 22.83
C TYR A 88 -6.77 -7.35 23.65
N ILE A 89 -5.46 -7.17 23.86
CA ILE A 89 -4.65 -8.08 24.68
C ILE A 89 -5.06 -8.01 26.16
N GLU A 90 -5.27 -6.81 26.69
CA GLU A 90 -5.70 -6.60 28.09
C GLU A 90 -7.07 -7.24 28.36
N GLU A 91 -8.02 -7.05 27.46
CA GLU A 91 -9.35 -7.67 27.54
C GLU A 91 -9.28 -9.20 27.48
N ALA A 92 -8.40 -9.74 26.63
CA ALA A 92 -8.18 -11.17 26.49
C ALA A 92 -7.39 -11.79 27.66
N SER A 93 -6.68 -10.98 28.45
CA SER A 93 -5.91 -11.40 29.63
C SER A 93 -6.72 -11.46 30.93
N LYS A 94 -8.04 -11.20 30.87
CA LYS A 94 -8.97 -11.36 32.00
C LYS A 94 -8.96 -12.82 32.53
N PRO A 95 -9.26 -13.04 33.83
CA PRO A 95 -8.94 -14.29 34.52
C PRO A 95 -9.53 -15.52 33.81
N LYS A 96 -8.66 -16.54 33.61
CA LYS A 96 -8.88 -17.83 32.90
C LYS A 96 -8.54 -17.88 31.41
N LYS A 97 -7.94 -16.85 30.81
CA LYS A 97 -7.42 -16.91 29.42
C LYS A 97 -5.98 -16.39 29.34
N SER A 98 -5.13 -17.13 28.63
CA SER A 98 -3.78 -16.68 28.24
C SER A 98 -3.82 -16.20 26.80
N PRO A 99 -3.73 -14.89 26.51
CA PRO A 99 -3.80 -14.40 25.15
C PRO A 99 -2.53 -14.79 24.37
N VAL A 100 -2.71 -15.28 23.15
CA VAL A 100 -1.63 -15.56 22.19
C VAL A 100 -1.88 -14.71 20.95
N SER A 101 -0.85 -14.07 20.43
CA SER A 101 -0.92 -13.26 19.20
C SER A 101 0.08 -13.75 18.17
N TYR A 102 -0.30 -13.65 16.89
CA TYR A 102 0.55 -13.98 15.76
C TYR A 102 0.84 -12.71 14.96
N LEU A 103 2.12 -12.46 14.71
CA LEU A 103 2.57 -11.35 13.89
C LEU A 103 3.19 -11.91 12.62
N TRP A 104 2.65 -11.50 11.47
CA TRP A 104 3.15 -11.92 10.17
C TRP A 104 3.59 -10.71 9.36
N ALA A 105 4.72 -10.85 8.69
CA ALA A 105 5.26 -9.87 7.76
C ALA A 105 5.41 -10.51 6.38
N LEU A 106 4.92 -9.83 5.35
CA LEU A 106 5.06 -10.28 3.97
C LEU A 106 6.44 -9.87 3.43
N THR A 107 7.13 -10.81 2.78
CA THR A 107 8.40 -10.52 2.09
C THR A 107 8.11 -9.87 0.75
N ALA A 108 8.75 -8.73 0.47
CA ALA A 108 8.63 -8.00 -0.80
C ALA A 108 7.16 -7.78 -1.23
N ALA A 109 6.37 -7.22 -0.32
CA ALA A 109 4.91 -7.11 -0.48
C ALA A 109 4.48 -6.37 -1.75
N PHE A 110 5.22 -5.37 -2.22
CA PHE A 110 4.89 -4.65 -3.46
C PHE A 110 5.36 -5.38 -4.73
N ASP A 111 6.52 -6.04 -4.68
CA ASP A 111 7.11 -6.71 -5.85
C ASP A 111 6.39 -8.03 -6.19
N THR A 112 5.76 -8.65 -5.19
CA THR A 112 5.07 -9.95 -5.33
C THR A 112 3.61 -9.83 -5.80
N VAL A 113 3.07 -8.62 -5.94
CA VAL A 113 1.67 -8.41 -6.34
C VAL A 113 1.44 -8.75 -7.80
N LYS A 114 0.58 -9.73 -8.05
CA LYS A 114 0.12 -10.08 -9.41
C LYS A 114 -0.84 -9.01 -9.94
N ILE A 115 -0.37 -8.16 -10.86
CA ILE A 115 -1.15 -7.06 -11.45
C ILE A 115 -2.52 -7.51 -11.97
N ARG A 116 -2.60 -8.66 -12.67
CA ARG A 116 -3.90 -9.18 -13.15
C ARG A 116 -4.89 -9.44 -12.01
N ARG A 117 -4.45 -9.99 -10.88
CA ARG A 117 -5.31 -10.22 -9.71
C ARG A 117 -5.72 -8.91 -9.04
N LEU A 118 -4.81 -7.95 -8.96
CA LEU A 118 -5.12 -6.62 -8.45
C LEU A 118 -6.20 -5.93 -9.27
N LEU A 119 -6.10 -5.99 -10.61
CA LEU A 119 -7.10 -5.40 -11.52
C LEU A 119 -8.46 -6.07 -11.41
N MET A 120 -8.53 -7.40 -11.27
CA MET A 120 -9.81 -8.10 -11.05
C MET A 120 -10.47 -7.65 -9.74
N LYS A 121 -9.72 -7.59 -8.63
CA LYS A 121 -10.24 -7.11 -7.35
C LYS A 121 -10.71 -5.66 -7.41
N LEU A 122 -9.96 -4.79 -8.09
CA LEU A 122 -10.37 -3.40 -8.28
C LEU A 122 -11.68 -3.32 -9.07
N HIS A 123 -11.84 -4.11 -10.13
CA HIS A 123 -13.06 -4.15 -10.92
C HIS A 123 -14.26 -4.63 -10.11
N GLU A 124 -14.09 -5.67 -9.30
CA GLU A 124 -15.12 -6.17 -8.37
C GLU A 124 -15.59 -5.06 -7.42
N ILE A 125 -14.66 -4.35 -6.79
CA ILE A 125 -14.97 -3.27 -5.84
C ILE A 125 -15.63 -2.07 -6.52
N THR A 126 -15.25 -1.74 -7.76
CA THR A 126 -15.81 -0.59 -8.48
C THR A 126 -17.19 -0.85 -9.09
N ASN A 127 -17.53 -2.11 -9.41
CA ASN A 127 -18.80 -2.47 -10.05
C ASN A 127 -19.93 -2.80 -9.07
N THR A 128 -19.65 -2.93 -7.77
CA THR A 128 -20.67 -3.23 -6.75
C THR A 128 -21.44 -1.98 -6.27
N ASN A 129 -21.35 -0.85 -6.97
CA ASN A 129 -22.14 0.36 -6.76
C ASN A 129 -22.98 0.72 -7.99
#